data_AF-M1ZN56-F1
#
_entry.id   AF-M1ZN56-F1
#
_cell.length_a   1.000
_cell.length_b   1.000
_cell.length_c   1.000
_cell.angle_alpha   90.00
_cell.angle_beta   90.00
_cell.angle_gamma   90.00
#
_symmetry.space_group_name_H-M   'P 1'
#
loop_
_entity.id
_entity.type
_entity.pdbx_description
1 polymer ?
#
loop_
_entity_poly.entity_id
_entity_poly.type
_entity_poly.pdbx_seq_one_letter_code
_entity_poly.pdbx_strand_id
1 'polypeptide(L)'
;MHTPLLESTKHMINKNNLKYMKPDAFIVNTGRGGIINTEDLIEALEQNKIAGAALDTFENEGLFLNKVVDPTKLPDPQLDKLLKMDQVLITHHVGFFTTTAVQNIVDTSLDSVVEVLKTNNSVNKVN
;
A
#
# COMPACT_ATOMS: atom_id res chain seq x y z
N MET A 1 2.78 3.80 -8.35
CA MET A 1 1.32 3.98 -8.31
C MET A 1 1.02 5.06 -7.29
N HIS A 2 0.38 6.16 -7.73
CA HIS A 2 0.07 7.32 -6.89
C HIS A 2 -1.35 7.84 -7.17
N THR A 3 -2.31 6.93 -7.29
CA THR A 3 -3.73 7.27 -7.47
C THR A 3 -4.50 6.92 -6.19
N PRO A 4 -5.64 7.59 -5.90
CA PRO A 4 -6.53 7.15 -4.84
C PRO A 4 -7.13 5.78 -5.18
N LEU A 5 -7.64 5.08 -4.16
CA LEU A 5 -8.49 3.90 -4.35
C LEU A 5 -9.95 4.36 -4.48
N LEU A 6 -10.49 4.19 -5.68
CA LEU A 6 -11.86 4.50 -6.10
C LEU A 6 -12.39 3.29 -6.86
N GLU A 7 -13.70 3.22 -7.09
CA GLU A 7 -14.28 2.16 -7.94
C GLU A 7 -13.63 2.10 -9.34
N SER A 8 -13.25 3.25 -9.91
CA SER A 8 -12.58 3.34 -11.21
C SER A 8 -11.10 2.94 -11.20
N THR A 9 -10.45 2.94 -10.03
CA THR A 9 -9.02 2.62 -9.88
C THR A 9 -8.78 1.28 -9.18
N LYS A 10 -9.84 0.68 -8.64
CA LYS A 10 -9.80 -0.65 -8.02
C LYS A 10 -9.39 -1.70 -9.03
N HIS A 11 -8.34 -2.45 -8.70
CA HIS A 11 -7.71 -3.44 -9.57
C HIS A 11 -7.40 -2.88 -10.98
N MET A 12 -7.05 -1.59 -11.07
CA MET A 12 -6.62 -1.00 -12.33
C MET A 12 -5.37 -1.71 -12.86
N ILE A 13 -4.54 -2.28 -11.99
CA ILE A 13 -3.50 -3.23 -12.37
C ILE A 13 -4.02 -4.65 -12.14
N ASN A 14 -4.14 -5.43 -13.22
CA ASN A 14 -4.74 -6.75 -13.25
C ASN A 14 -4.21 -7.54 -14.46
N LYS A 15 -4.61 -8.80 -14.60
CA LYS A 15 -4.13 -9.71 -15.66
C LYS A 15 -4.25 -9.14 -17.07
N ASN A 16 -5.32 -8.39 -17.35
CA ASN A 16 -5.59 -7.85 -18.69
C ASN A 16 -4.66 -6.72 -19.07
N ASN A 17 -4.12 -5.96 -18.11
CA ASN A 17 -3.17 -4.88 -18.40
C ASN A 17 -1.72 -5.27 -18.15
N LEU A 18 -1.45 -6.17 -17.20
CA LEU A 18 -0.11 -6.72 -16.95
C LEU A 18 0.49 -7.34 -18.22
N LYS A 19 -0.33 -7.97 -19.08
CA LYS A 19 0.13 -8.54 -20.36
C LYS A 19 0.68 -7.51 -21.37
N TYR A 20 0.36 -6.23 -21.19
CA TYR A 20 0.85 -5.15 -22.06
C TYR A 20 2.12 -4.50 -21.50
N MET A 21 2.53 -4.85 -20.29
CA MET A 21 3.78 -4.36 -19.71
C MET A 21 4.97 -5.02 -20.39
N LYS A 22 6.11 -4.33 -20.37
CA LYS A 22 7.36 -4.92 -20.86
C LYS A 22 7.86 -5.99 -19.87
N PRO A 23 8.54 -7.05 -20.35
CA PRO A 23 9.13 -8.07 -19.48
C PRO A 23 10.13 -7.53 -18.45
N ASP A 24 10.81 -6.43 -18.77
CA ASP A 24 11.79 -5.76 -17.90
C ASP A 24 11.17 -4.72 -16.95
N ALA A 25 9.84 -4.57 -16.95
CA ALA A 25 9.17 -3.56 -16.16
C ALA A 25 9.11 -3.93 -14.67
N PHE A 26 9.23 -2.91 -13.82
CA PHE A 26 8.98 -3.01 -12.38
C PHE A 26 7.71 -2.25 -12.00
N ILE A 27 6.93 -2.82 -11.09
CA ILE A 27 5.77 -2.14 -10.49
C ILE A 27 6.16 -1.58 -9.13
N VAL A 28 5.87 -0.31 -8.88
CA VAL A 28 6.05 0.30 -7.55
C VAL A 28 4.70 0.80 -7.05
N ASN A 29 4.25 0.38 -5.87
CA ASN A 29 3.00 0.83 -5.27
C ASN A 29 3.18 1.32 -3.83
N THR A 30 3.10 2.63 -3.65
CA THR A 30 3.05 3.31 -2.35
C THR A 30 1.74 4.09 -2.18
N GLY A 31 0.71 3.73 -2.96
CA GLY A 31 -0.59 4.39 -2.98
C GLY A 31 -1.59 3.67 -2.07
N ARG A 32 -2.29 2.68 -2.63
CA ARG A 32 -3.24 1.82 -1.93
C ARG A 32 -3.15 0.41 -2.48
N GLY A 33 -3.31 -0.59 -1.60
CA GLY A 33 -3.25 -2.00 -1.97
C GLY A 33 -4.23 -2.36 -3.09
N GLY A 34 -5.51 -2.00 -2.91
CA GLY A 34 -6.63 -2.30 -3.84
C GLY A 34 -6.51 -1.75 -5.27
N ILE A 35 -5.45 -1.01 -5.60
CA ILE A 35 -5.18 -0.58 -6.98
C ILE A 35 -4.64 -1.74 -7.83
N ILE A 36 -3.95 -2.68 -7.20
CA ILE A 36 -3.37 -3.86 -7.84
C ILE A 36 -4.17 -5.09 -7.38
N ASN A 37 -4.66 -5.88 -8.32
CA ASN A 37 -5.11 -7.23 -8.01
C ASN A 37 -3.89 -8.09 -7.68
N THR A 38 -3.79 -8.52 -6.43
CA THR A 38 -2.62 -9.22 -5.88
C THR A 38 -2.42 -10.59 -6.53
N GLU A 39 -3.50 -11.33 -6.78
CA GLU A 39 -3.43 -12.66 -7.39
C GLU A 39 -2.86 -12.58 -8.81
N ASP A 40 -3.34 -11.61 -9.60
CA ASP A 40 -2.86 -11.36 -10.96
C ASP A 40 -1.39 -10.90 -10.97
N LEU A 41 -0.98 -10.09 -9.98
CA LEU A 41 0.41 -9.69 -9.81
C LEU A 41 1.31 -10.89 -9.54
N ILE A 42 0.92 -11.76 -8.60
CA ILE A 42 1.64 -12.99 -8.27
C ILE A 42 1.79 -13.87 -9.52
N GLU A 43 0.71 -14.09 -10.27
CA GLU A 43 0.76 -14.88 -11.51
C GLU A 43 1.72 -14.26 -12.53
N ALA A 44 1.71 -12.93 -12.70
CA ALA A 44 2.60 -12.25 -13.63
C ALA A 44 4.08 -12.36 -13.22
N LEU A 45 4.38 -12.30 -11.92
CA LEU A 45 5.73 -12.47 -11.38
C LEU A 45 6.23 -13.91 -11.54
N GLU A 46 5.40 -14.90 -11.17
CA GLU A 46 5.71 -16.34 -11.33
C GLU A 46 6.00 -16.70 -12.81
N GLN A 47 5.30 -16.05 -13.74
CA GLN A 47 5.47 -16.25 -15.19
C GLN A 47 6.57 -15.36 -15.80
N ASN A 48 7.30 -14.57 -15.01
CA ASN A 48 8.29 -13.59 -15.48
C ASN A 48 7.76 -12.64 -16.57
N LYS A 49 6.47 -12.27 -16.50
CA LYS A 49 5.85 -11.28 -17.40
C LYS A 49 6.30 -9.85 -17.09
N ILE A 50 6.76 -9.62 -15.87
CA ILE A 50 7.37 -8.39 -15.39
C ILE A 50 8.60 -8.75 -14.54
N ALA A 51 9.55 -7.82 -14.42
CA ALA A 51 10.81 -8.06 -13.75
C ALA A 51 10.70 -8.10 -12.23
N GLY A 52 9.74 -7.39 -11.64
CA GLY A 52 9.59 -7.34 -10.19
C GLY A 52 8.57 -6.32 -9.69
N ALA A 53 8.44 -6.26 -8.36
CA ALA A 53 7.54 -5.31 -7.71
C ALA A 53 8.12 -4.77 -6.39
N ALA A 54 7.83 -3.50 -6.08
CA ALA A 54 8.05 -2.90 -4.77
C ALA A 54 6.71 -2.40 -4.22
N LEU A 55 6.27 -2.97 -3.09
CA LEU A 55 4.94 -2.78 -2.52
C LEU A 55 5.07 -2.25 -1.09
N ASP A 56 4.62 -1.02 -0.87
CA ASP A 56 4.47 -0.47 0.50
C ASP A 56 3.03 -0.63 1.02
N THR A 57 2.07 -0.89 0.11
CA THR A 57 0.66 -1.10 0.44
C THR A 57 0.15 -2.39 -0.20
N PHE A 58 -0.80 -3.06 0.46
CA PHE A 58 -1.28 -4.39 0.08
C PHE A 58 -2.80 -4.53 0.28
N GLU A 59 -3.49 -5.32 -0.55
CA GLU A 59 -4.98 -5.34 -0.58
C GLU A 59 -5.61 -5.70 0.76
N ASN A 60 -5.07 -6.72 1.44
CA ASN A 60 -5.58 -7.21 2.72
C ASN A 60 -4.71 -6.77 3.90
N GLU A 61 -4.03 -5.63 3.80
CA GLU A 61 -3.08 -5.18 4.82
C GLU A 61 -3.71 -5.02 6.21
N GLY A 62 -5.01 -4.75 6.30
CA GLY A 62 -5.75 -4.69 7.58
C GLY A 62 -5.73 -6.00 8.39
N LEU A 63 -5.37 -7.13 7.79
CA LEU A 63 -5.19 -8.41 8.51
C LEU A 63 -3.98 -8.37 9.45
N PHE A 64 -2.93 -7.60 9.13
CA PHE A 64 -1.66 -7.60 9.84
C PHE A 64 -1.13 -6.21 10.23
N LEU A 65 -1.64 -5.12 9.63
CA LEU A 65 -1.26 -3.77 10.03
C LEU A 65 -1.61 -3.48 11.50
N ASN A 66 -0.66 -2.86 12.20
CA ASN A 66 -0.74 -2.51 13.62
C ASN A 66 -1.02 -3.70 14.56
N LYS A 67 -0.69 -4.92 14.12
CA LYS A 67 -0.85 -6.15 14.91
C LYS A 67 0.50 -6.85 15.04
N VAL A 68 0.72 -7.50 16.19
CA VAL A 68 1.84 -8.44 16.34
C VAL A 68 1.44 -9.73 15.63
N VAL A 69 2.15 -10.05 14.55
CA VAL A 69 1.92 -11.26 13.76
C VAL A 69 3.11 -12.18 13.93
N ASP A 70 2.83 -13.48 14.11
CA ASP A 70 3.86 -14.50 14.09
C ASP A 70 4.42 -14.63 12.66
N PRO A 71 5.71 -14.38 12.43
CA PRO A 71 6.31 -14.45 11.10
C PRO A 71 6.26 -15.86 10.49
N THR A 72 6.05 -16.90 11.30
CA THR A 72 5.89 -18.28 10.84
C THR A 72 4.45 -18.63 10.44
N LYS A 73 3.48 -17.77 10.77
CA LYS A 73 2.05 -17.97 10.52
C LYS A 73 1.39 -16.68 10.04
N LEU A 74 1.72 -16.32 8.80
CA LEU A 74 1.12 -15.14 8.16
C LEU A 74 -0.39 -15.37 7.92
N PRO A 75 -1.23 -14.36 8.17
CA PRO A 75 -2.68 -14.47 8.02
C PRO A 75 -3.14 -14.48 6.56
N ASP A 76 -2.27 -14.08 5.62
CA ASP A 76 -2.57 -14.05 4.19
C ASP A 76 -1.57 -14.91 3.40
N PRO A 77 -2.02 -16.00 2.75
CA PRO A 77 -1.18 -16.82 1.88
C PRO A 77 -0.55 -16.05 0.70
N GLN A 78 -1.19 -15.00 0.20
CA GLN A 78 -0.64 -14.17 -0.88
C GLN A 78 0.56 -13.36 -0.41
N LEU A 79 0.51 -12.84 0.83
CA LEU A 79 1.65 -12.17 1.45
C LEU A 79 2.83 -13.13 1.63
N ASP A 80 2.57 -14.35 2.11
CA ASP A 80 3.58 -15.39 2.27
C ASP A 80 4.28 -15.74 0.96
N LYS A 81 3.53 -15.81 -0.15
CA LYS A 81 4.11 -16.01 -1.49
C LYS A 81 5.01 -14.85 -1.90
N LEU A 82 4.52 -13.61 -1.81
CA LEU A 82 5.28 -12.44 -2.25
C LEU A 82 6.56 -12.23 -1.44
N LEU A 83 6.54 -12.48 -0.13
CA LEU A 83 7.74 -12.39 0.72
C LEU A 83 8.83 -13.40 0.36
N LYS A 84 8.48 -14.48 -0.34
CA LYS A 84 9.42 -15.52 -0.80
C LYS A 84 9.94 -15.28 -2.22
N MET A 85 9.47 -14.25 -2.91
CA MET A 85 9.92 -13.91 -4.25
C MET A 85 11.11 -12.95 -4.19
N ASP A 86 12.27 -13.37 -4.69
CA ASP A 86 13.50 -12.55 -4.67
C ASP A 86 13.35 -11.23 -5.44
N GLN A 87 12.47 -11.18 -6.45
CA GLN A 87 12.19 -9.98 -7.24
C GLN A 87 11.12 -9.05 -6.62
N VAL A 88 10.68 -9.32 -5.40
CA VAL A 88 9.65 -8.52 -4.70
C VAL A 88 10.23 -7.90 -3.44
N LEU A 89 10.07 -6.58 -3.33
CA LEU A 89 10.34 -5.83 -2.10
C LEU A 89 9.01 -5.45 -1.46
N ILE A 90 8.83 -5.78 -0.17
CA ILE A 90 7.66 -5.36 0.60
C ILE A 90 8.10 -4.53 1.79
N THR A 91 7.42 -3.40 1.97
CA THR A 91 7.50 -2.57 3.18
C THR A 91 6.11 -2.41 3.79
N HIS A 92 6.03 -2.28 5.11
CA HIS A 92 4.76 -2.38 5.84
C HIS A 92 4.10 -1.01 6.04
N HIS A 93 3.59 -0.40 4.97
CA HIS A 93 2.90 0.90 5.00
C HIS A 93 3.74 1.99 5.71
N VAL A 94 5.01 2.07 5.34
CA VAL A 94 6.00 2.99 5.92
C VAL A 94 6.43 4.07 4.93
N GLY A 95 5.77 4.21 3.78
CA GLY A 95 6.05 5.26 2.80
C GLY A 95 5.94 6.68 3.37
N PHE A 96 5.19 6.87 4.47
CA PHE A 96 5.11 8.13 5.17
C PHE A 96 6.18 8.32 6.27
N PHE A 97 6.90 7.27 6.68
CA PHE A 97 7.58 7.23 7.98
C PHE A 97 8.96 7.92 7.98
N THR A 98 8.94 9.25 7.82
CA THR A 98 10.10 10.13 7.90
C THR A 98 9.99 11.06 9.11
N THR A 99 11.11 11.58 9.59
CA THR A 99 11.11 12.54 10.72
C THR A 99 10.27 13.78 10.43
N THR A 100 10.32 14.29 9.20
CA THR A 100 9.54 15.45 8.75
C THR A 100 8.04 15.14 8.74
N ALA A 101 7.62 14.01 8.19
CA ALA A 101 6.21 13.65 8.14
C ALA A 101 5.63 13.42 9.54
N VAL A 102 6.39 12.75 10.44
CA VAL A 102 5.97 12.54 11.82
C VAL A 102 5.85 13.88 12.58
N GLN A 103 6.80 14.80 12.38
CA GLN A 103 6.70 16.15 12.93
C GLN A 103 5.44 16.87 12.45
N ASN A 104 5.16 16.85 11.14
CA ASN A 104 3.97 17.47 10.57
C ASN A 104 2.67 16.84 11.10
N ILE A 105 2.65 15.52 11.33
CA ILE A 105 1.50 14.83 11.94
C ILE A 105 1.26 15.37 13.36
N VAL A 106 2.31 15.51 14.16
CA VAL A 106 2.21 16.07 15.53
C VAL A 106 1.70 17.51 15.48
N ASP A 107 2.35 18.38 14.70
CA ASP A 107 2.01 19.79 14.63
C ASP A 107 0.57 19.99 14.12
N THR A 108 0.22 19.33 13.02
CA THR A 108 -1.13 19.43 12.43
C THR A 108 -2.22 18.91 13.39
N SER A 109 -1.93 17.86 14.16
CA SER A 109 -2.88 17.33 15.15
C SER A 109 -3.11 18.34 16.29
N LEU A 110 -2.03 18.95 16.81
CA LEU A 110 -2.12 19.96 17.86
C LEU A 110 -2.82 21.23 17.38
N ASP A 111 -2.50 21.69 16.17
CA ASP A 111 -3.16 22.84 15.55
C ASP A 111 -4.66 22.59 15.36
N SER A 112 -5.05 21.38 14.94
CA SER A 112 -6.46 21.00 14.79
C SER A 112 -7.19 21.03 16.14
N VAL A 113 -6.55 20.60 17.23
CA VAL A 113 -7.12 20.71 18.60
C VAL A 113 -7.32 22.17 18.99
N VAL A 114 -6.34 23.04 18.76
CA VAL A 114 -6.43 24.47 19.04
C VAL A 114 -7.56 25.13 18.23
N GLU A 115 -7.71 24.74 16.96
CA GLU A 115 -8.76 25.24 16.07
C GLU A 115 -10.16 24.87 16.59
N VAL A 116 -10.35 23.61 17.00
CA VAL A 116 -11.61 23.14 17.61
C VAL A 116 -11.92 23.90 18.90
N LEU A 117 -10.94 24.11 19.78
CA LEU A 117 -11.17 24.84 21.03
C LEU A 117 -11.53 26.31 20.82
N LYS A 118 -11.05 26.94 19.74
CA LYS A 118 -11.31 28.35 19.44
C LYS A 118 -12.58 28.56 18.62
N THR A 119 -12.88 27.65 17.69
CA THR A 119 -13.90 27.86 16.65
C THR A 119 -15.01 26.81 16.67
N ASN A 120 -14.90 25.79 17.52
CA ASN A 120 -15.75 24.60 17.55
C ASN A 120 -15.74 23.81 16.23
N ASN A 121 -14.70 23.96 15.40
CA ASN A 121 -14.54 23.27 14.13
C ASN A 121 -13.07 23.07 13.76
N SER A 122 -12.80 22.21 12.76
CA SER A 122 -11.50 22.14 12.09
C SER A 122 -11.65 21.66 10.65
N VAL A 123 -10.78 22.13 9.76
CA VAL A 123 -10.70 21.65 8.37
C VAL A 123 -10.38 20.15 8.27
N ASN A 124 -9.72 19.59 9.28
CA ASN A 124 -9.35 18.17 9.34
C ASN A 124 -10.42 17.31 10.02
N LYS A 125 -11.62 17.86 10.28
CA LYS A 125 -12.73 17.11 10.87
C LYS A 125 -13.15 15.97 9.93
N VAL A 126 -13.21 14.76 10.49
CA VAL A 126 -13.80 13.59 9.85
C VAL A 126 -15.25 13.47 10.31
N ASN A 127 -16.18 13.23 9.37
CA ASN A 127 -17.62 13.09 9.65
C ASN A 127 -18.00 11.66 10.01
#